data_AF-A0A6V8CGS5-F1
#
_entry.id   AF-A0A6V8CGS5-F1
#
_cell.length_a   1.000
_cell.length_b   1.000
_cell.length_c   1.000
_cell.angle_alpha   90.00
_cell.angle_beta   90.00
_cell.angle_gamma   90.00
#
_symmetry.space_group_name_H-M   'P 1'
#
loop_
_entity.id
_entity.type
_entity.pdbx_description
1 polymer ?
#
loop_
_entity_poly.entity_id
_entity_poly.type
_entity_poly.pdbx_seq_one_letter_code
_entity_poly.pdbx_strand_id
1 'polypeptide(L)'
;MSEDLLLIDGQCGLCSWSGQFLSKRLKRPLNILEQESAIGMSHMQEFNIEVDSLVLIRNNNSYVFSSAAIRCLLYLGWHYRILFPFAWLVPKFLRDAIYKIVSKNRQRILYVKN
;
A
#
# COMPACT_ATOMS: atom_id res chain seq x y z
N MET A 1 14.02 13.26 -11.23
CA MET A 1 14.36 12.37 -10.10
C MET A 1 13.04 11.91 -9.52
N SER A 2 12.56 10.74 -9.90
CA SER A 2 11.27 10.23 -9.43
C SER A 2 11.44 9.76 -7.99
N GLU A 3 11.01 10.58 -7.03
CA GLU A 3 10.93 10.16 -5.64
C GLU A 3 9.84 9.10 -5.52
N ASP A 4 10.18 7.95 -4.94
CA ASP A 4 9.23 6.88 -4.73
C ASP A 4 8.27 7.26 -3.59
N LEU A 5 6.98 7.05 -3.82
CA LEU A 5 5.90 7.50 -2.95
C LEU A 5 5.11 6.31 -2.44
N LEU A 6 4.88 6.26 -1.13
CA LEU A 6 4.06 5.28 -0.47
C LEU A 6 2.83 5.98 0.10
N LEU A 7 1.68 5.78 -0.51
CA LEU A 7 0.39 6.22 -0.01
C LEU A 7 -0.16 5.18 0.98
N ILE A 8 -0.58 5.63 2.16
CA ILE A 8 -1.17 4.80 3.20
C ILE A 8 -2.57 5.30 3.57
N ASP A 9 -3.47 4.37 3.86
CA ASP A 9 -4.78 4.67 4.41
C ASP A 9 -4.69 4.82 5.94
N GLY A 10 -5.11 5.99 6.45
CA GLY A 10 -5.17 6.31 7.87
C GLY A 10 -6.30 5.59 8.63
N GLN A 11 -7.35 5.15 7.92
CA GLN A 11 -8.50 4.48 8.53
C GLN A 11 -8.29 2.97 8.72
N CYS A 12 -7.30 2.40 8.03
CA CYS A 12 -6.92 0.99 8.17
C CYS A 12 -5.74 0.82 9.14
N GLY A 13 -6.01 0.24 10.32
CA GLY A 13 -4.97 -0.01 11.33
C GLY A 13 -3.79 -0.86 10.84
N LEU A 14 -4.02 -1.77 9.89
CA LEU A 14 -2.95 -2.56 9.27
C LEU A 14 -2.06 -1.72 8.34
N CYS A 15 -2.64 -0.83 7.55
CA CYS A 15 -1.91 0.07 6.65
C CYS A 15 -1.08 1.07 7.45
N SER A 16 -1.68 1.69 8.46
CA SER A 16 -1.00 2.64 9.36
C SER A 16 0.15 1.97 10.12
N TRP A 17 -0.07 0.77 10.68
CA TRP A 17 1.00 -0.01 11.33
C TRP A 17 2.14 -0.35 10.36
N SER A 18 1.81 -0.76 9.13
CA SER A 18 2.81 -1.07 8.09
C SER A 18 3.61 0.16 7.69
N GLY A 19 2.96 1.31 7.50
CA GLY A 19 3.62 2.58 7.20
C GLY A 19 4.58 3.02 8.30
N GLN A 20 4.16 2.95 9.56
CA GLN A 20 5.02 3.27 10.70
C GLN A 20 6.20 2.29 10.83
N PHE A 21 5.95 0.99 10.62
CA PHE A 21 6.99 -0.03 10.63
C PHE A 21 8.05 0.24 9.56
N LEU A 22 7.60 0.61 8.36
CA LEU A 22 8.47 0.98 7.25
C LEU A 22 9.27 2.22 7.60
N SER A 23 8.60 3.33 7.97
CA SER A 23 9.22 4.61 8.33
C SER A 23 10.39 4.45 9.30
N LYS A 24 10.21 3.64 10.36
CA LYS A 24 11.24 3.38 11.38
C LYS A 24 12.45 2.58 10.89
N ARG A 25 12.34 1.87 9.76
CA ARG A 25 13.36 0.92 9.26
C ARG A 25 13.85 1.24 7.85
N LEU A 26 13.42 2.36 7.27
CA LEU A 26 13.87 2.81 5.95
C LEU A 26 15.39 3.01 5.93
N LYS A 27 16.03 2.43 4.92
CA LYS A 27 17.46 2.64 4.61
C LYS A 27 17.65 3.39 3.28
N ARG A 28 16.56 3.65 2.56
CA ARG A 28 16.50 4.39 1.30
C ARG A 28 15.41 5.45 1.40
N PRO A 29 15.53 6.57 0.66
CA PRO A 29 14.50 7.59 0.62
C PRO A 29 13.20 6.98 0.06
N LEU A 30 12.11 7.14 0.82
CA LEU A 30 10.76 6.75 0.45
C LEU A 30 9.82 7.73 1.15
N ASN A 31 9.03 8.46 0.38
CA ASN A 31 8.09 9.43 0.92
C ASN A 31 6.80 8.71 1.29
N ILE A 32 6.40 8.76 2.56
CA ILE A 32 5.16 8.15 3.03
C ILE A 32 4.13 9.27 3.19
N LEU A 33 3.02 9.16 2.48
CA LEU A 33 1.92 10.14 2.49
C LEU A 33 0.60 9.45 2.77
N GLU A 34 -0.36 10.19 3.32
CA GLU A 34 -1.72 9.70 3.47
C GLU A 34 -2.49 9.81 2.16
N GLN A 35 -3.33 8.82 1.86
CA GLN A 35 -4.20 8.83 0.69
C GLN A 35 -5.17 10.03 0.69
N GLU A 36 -5.64 10.42 1.88
CA GLU A 36 -6.55 11.56 2.08
C GLU A 36 -5.85 12.94 2.01
N SER A 37 -4.51 12.97 1.84
CA SER A 37 -3.80 14.23 1.65
C SER A 37 -4.05 14.80 0.24
N ALA A 38 -3.96 16.12 0.06
CA ALA A 38 -4.11 16.76 -1.25
C ALA A 38 -3.18 16.16 -2.33
N ILE A 39 -1.94 15.84 -1.94
CA ILE A 39 -0.94 15.22 -2.82
C ILE A 39 -1.29 13.75 -3.09
N GLY A 40 -1.70 13.02 -2.06
CA GLY A 40 -2.13 11.63 -2.18
C GLY A 40 -3.34 11.48 -3.12
N MET A 41 -4.38 12.28 -2.92
CA MET A 41 -5.57 12.30 -3.75
C MET A 41 -5.25 12.62 -5.21
N SER A 42 -4.39 13.61 -5.46
CA SER A 42 -3.94 13.97 -6.82
C SER A 42 -3.29 12.79 -7.53
N HIS A 43 -2.39 12.06 -6.85
CA HIS A 43 -1.76 10.87 -7.43
C HIS A 43 -2.73 9.68 -7.56
N MET A 44 -3.65 9.49 -6.62
CA MET A 44 -4.66 8.44 -6.75
C MET A 44 -5.56 8.67 -7.97
N GLN A 45 -5.93 9.92 -8.25
CA GLN A 45 -6.66 10.28 -9.47
C GLN A 45 -5.81 10.09 -10.73
N GLU A 46 -4.55 10.52 -10.72
CA GLU A 46 -3.62 10.37 -11.85
C GLU A 46 -3.45 8.90 -12.27
N PHE A 47 -3.34 7.99 -11.30
CA PHE A 47 -3.18 6.56 -11.55
C PHE A 47 -4.51 5.78 -11.56
N ASN A 48 -5.66 6.48 -11.46
CA ASN A 48 -7.01 5.91 -11.38
C ASN A 48 -7.14 4.77 -10.35
N ILE A 49 -6.62 5.01 -9.15
CA ILE A 49 -6.57 4.05 -8.05
C ILE A 49 -7.69 4.39 -7.07
N GLU A 50 -8.62 3.47 -6.86
CA GLU A 50 -9.69 3.58 -5.86
C GLU A 50 -9.56 2.45 -4.83
N VAL A 51 -8.44 2.41 -4.10
CA VAL A 51 -8.22 1.39 -3.07
C VAL A 51 -7.89 2.04 -1.73
N ASP A 52 -8.69 1.71 -0.72
CA ASP A 52 -8.50 2.12 0.68
C ASP A 52 -7.39 1.25 1.31
N SER A 53 -6.14 1.41 0.85
CA SER A 53 -5.02 0.56 1.28
C SER A 53 -3.61 1.12 1.03
N LEU A 54 -2.60 0.28 1.20
CA LEU A 54 -1.19 0.57 0.94
C LEU A 54 -0.94 0.63 -0.58
N VAL A 55 -0.48 1.77 -1.08
CA VAL A 55 -0.16 1.99 -2.49
C VAL A 55 1.25 2.54 -2.63
N LEU A 56 2.11 1.87 -3.40
CA LEU A 56 3.46 2.32 -3.71
C LEU A 56 3.52 2.77 -5.17
N ILE A 57 3.87 4.03 -5.39
CA ILE A 57 4.16 4.59 -6.71
C ILE A 57 5.68 4.61 -6.87
N ARG A 58 6.15 3.85 -7.86
CA ARG A 58 7.58 3.71 -8.17
C ARG A 58 7.78 3.66 -9.67
N ASN A 59 8.70 4.48 -10.20
CA ASN A 59 9.00 4.54 -11.63
C ASN A 59 7.73 4.64 -12.51
N ASN A 60 6.80 5.52 -12.14
CA ASN A 60 5.52 5.69 -12.84
C ASN A 60 4.61 4.44 -12.87
N ASN A 61 4.87 3.46 -12.00
CA ASN A 61 4.03 2.28 -11.82
C ASN A 61 3.43 2.30 -10.43
N SER A 62 2.14 2.04 -10.35
CA SER A 62 1.43 1.86 -9.09
C SER A 62 1.41 0.39 -8.69
N TYR A 63 1.71 0.14 -7.43
CA TYR A 63 1.64 -1.17 -6.79
C TYR A 63 0.72 -1.05 -5.59
N VAL A 64 -0.14 -2.05 -5.37
CA VAL A 64 -1.12 -2.03 -4.29
C VAL A 64 -0.89 -3.20 -3.33
N PHE A 65 -1.28 -3.05 -2.07
CA PHE A 65 -1.33 -4.13 -1.07
C PHE A 65 0.01 -4.87 -0.87
N SER A 66 0.00 -6.19 -0.98
CA SER A 66 1.16 -7.06 -0.87
C SER A 66 2.22 -6.71 -1.90
N SER A 67 1.82 -6.30 -3.12
CA SER A 67 2.76 -5.89 -4.15
C SER A 67 3.53 -4.63 -3.74
N ALA A 68 2.86 -3.69 -3.07
CA ALA A 68 3.49 -2.51 -2.48
C ALA A 68 4.38 -2.94 -1.30
N ALA A 69 3.86 -3.68 -0.33
CA ALA A 69 4.59 -4.11 0.87
C ALA A 69 5.86 -4.91 0.55
N ILE A 70 5.79 -5.87 -0.38
CA ILE A 70 6.94 -6.66 -0.84
C ILE A 70 7.99 -5.75 -1.47
N ARG A 71 7.57 -4.78 -2.29
CA ARG A 71 8.50 -3.81 -2.89
C ARG A 71 9.06 -2.83 -1.87
N CYS A 72 8.32 -2.49 -0.83
CA CYS A 72 8.82 -1.71 0.30
C CYS A 72 10.00 -2.42 0.99
N LEU A 73 10.08 -3.76 0.97
CA LEU A 73 11.25 -4.52 1.45
C LEU A 73 12.55 -4.15 0.73
N LEU A 74 12.48 -3.63 -0.50
CA LEU A 74 13.65 -3.15 -1.24
C LEU A 74 14.20 -1.81 -0.71
N TYR A 75 13.41 -1.06 0.05
CA TYR A 75 13.80 0.20 0.70
C TYR A 75 14.33 -0.02 2.12
N LEU A 76 14.06 -1.21 2.67
CA LEU A 76 14.57 -1.68 3.96
C LEU A 76 16.02 -2.18 3.84
N GLY A 77 16.64 -2.46 4.98
CA GLY A 77 18.01 -3.00 5.05
C GLY A 77 18.16 -4.38 4.38
N TRP A 78 19.41 -4.80 4.16
CA TRP A 78 19.75 -6.00 3.38
C TRP A 78 19.08 -7.30 3.89
N HIS A 79 18.82 -7.40 5.21
CA HIS A 79 18.11 -8.52 5.83
C HIS A 79 16.71 -8.76 5.23
N TYR A 80 15.97 -7.69 4.94
CA TYR A 80 14.63 -7.77 4.35
C TYR A 80 14.68 -8.01 2.84
N ARG A 81 15.76 -7.57 2.19
CA ARG A 81 15.98 -7.78 0.76
C ARG A 81 16.12 -9.27 0.43
N ILE A 82 16.68 -10.07 1.34
CA ILE A 82 16.75 -11.54 1.17
C ILE A 82 15.36 -12.18 1.25
N LEU A 83 14.43 -11.59 1.99
CA LEU A 83 13.04 -12.06 2.09
C LEU A 83 12.21 -11.70 0.85
N PHE A 84 12.68 -10.78 0.00
CA PHE A 84 11.99 -10.39 -1.24
C PHE A 84 11.66 -11.56 -2.17
N PRO A 85 12.60 -12.45 -2.57
CA PRO A 85 12.29 -13.60 -3.42
C PRO A 85 11.29 -14.58 -2.77
N PHE A 86 11.34 -14.76 -1.45
CA PHE A 86 10.38 -15.59 -0.72
C PHE A 86 8.99 -14.96 -0.71
N ALA A 87 8.93 -13.63 -0.50
CA ALA A 87 7.68 -12.89 -0.49
C ALA A 87 7.09 -12.70 -1.90
N TRP A 88 7.91 -12.74 -2.96
CA TRP A 88 7.45 -12.74 -4.34
C TRP A 88 6.69 -14.03 -4.71
N LEU A 89 6.97 -15.13 -4.00
CA LEU A 89 6.23 -16.39 -4.13
C LEU A 89 4.84 -16.33 -3.47
N VAL A 90 4.52 -15.26 -2.72
CA VAL A 90 3.19 -15.06 -2.15
C VAL A 90 2.18 -14.89 -3.30
N PRO A 91 1.20 -15.81 -3.44
CA PRO A 91 0.33 -15.84 -4.61
C PRO A 91 -0.63 -14.64 -4.64
N LYS A 92 -1.21 -14.41 -5.82
CA LYS A 92 -2.34 -13.49 -6.07
C LYS A 92 -3.52 -13.64 -5.10
N PHE A 93 -3.57 -14.72 -4.31
CA PHE A 93 -4.55 -14.97 -3.24
C PHE A 93 -4.70 -13.81 -2.25
N LEU A 94 -3.62 -13.07 -1.95
CA LEU A 94 -3.74 -11.91 -1.06
C LEU A 94 -4.56 -10.77 -1.71
N ARG A 95 -4.60 -10.68 -3.04
CA ARG A 95 -5.37 -9.67 -3.76
C ARG A 95 -6.88 -9.87 -3.54
N ASP A 96 -7.35 -11.11 -3.60
CA ASP A 96 -8.78 -11.44 -3.43
C ASP A 96 -9.20 -11.51 -1.95
N ALA A 97 -8.32 -12.01 -1.08
CA ALA A 97 -8.59 -12.07 0.36
C ALA A 97 -8.81 -10.67 0.94
N ILE A 98 -8.07 -9.67 0.45
CA ILE A 98 -8.15 -8.33 1.01
C ILE A 98 -9.19 -7.46 0.30
N TYR A 99 -9.52 -7.70 -0.97
CA TYR A 99 -10.74 -7.15 -1.56
C TYR A 99 -11.97 -7.54 -0.72
N LYS A 100 -12.01 -8.78 -0.21
CA LYS A 100 -13.04 -9.24 0.74
C LYS A 100 -13.00 -8.53 2.10
N ILE A 101 -11.83 -8.17 2.62
CA ILE A 101 -11.69 -7.49 3.93
C ILE A 101 -12.04 -5.99 3.81
N VAL A 102 -11.56 -5.30 2.77
CA VAL A 102 -11.87 -3.89 2.50
C VAL A 102 -13.33 -3.73 2.06
N SER A 103 -13.83 -4.60 1.17
CA SER A 103 -15.26 -4.63 0.83
C SER A 103 -16.13 -4.90 2.06
N LYS A 104 -15.68 -5.75 3.00
CA LYS A 104 -16.40 -5.93 4.28
C LYS A 104 -16.44 -4.67 5.14
N ASN A 105 -15.49 -3.75 5.00
CA ASN A 105 -15.48 -2.50 5.75
C ASN A 105 -16.30 -1.36 5.11
N ARG A 106 -16.75 -1.53 3.85
CA ARG A 106 -17.74 -0.64 3.20
C ARG A 106 -19.14 -1.25 3.00
N GLN A 107 -19.27 -2.59 3.05
CA GLN A 107 -20.56 -3.27 2.84
C GLN A 107 -21.44 -3.37 4.11
N ARG A 108 -20.98 -2.89 5.28
CA ARG A 108 -21.84 -2.86 6.48
C ARG A 108 -22.67 -1.57 6.65
N ILE A 109 -22.65 -0.64 5.68
CA ILE A 109 -23.48 0.58 5.75
C ILE A 109 -24.28 0.86 4.46
N LEU A 110 -24.00 0.21 3.32
CA LEU A 110 -24.77 0.43 2.08
C LEU A 110 -25.33 -0.85 1.44
N TYR A 111 -25.98 -1.68 2.26
CA TYR A 111 -27.11 -2.52 1.82
C TYR A 111 -28.33 -2.20 2.70
N VAL A 112 -28.70 -0.92 2.75
CA VAL A 112 -30.11 -0.53 2.79
C VAL A 112 -30.50 -0.28 1.34
N LYS A 113 -31.14 -1.26 0.71
CA LYS A 113 -32.06 -1.01 -0.40
C LYS A 113 -33.07 -2.14 -0.51
N ASN A 114 -34.30 -1.79 -0.09
CA ASN A 114 -35.58 -2.50 -0.08
C ASN A 114 -35.69 -3.78 0.75
#